data_AF-C6TGS7-F1
#
_entry.id   AF-C6TGS7-F1
#
_cell.length_a   1.000
_cell.length_b   1.000
_cell.length_c   1.000
_cell.angle_alpha   90.00
_cell.angle_beta   90.00
_cell.angle_gamma   90.00
#
_symmetry.space_group_name_H-M   'P 1'
#
loop_
_entity.id
_entity.type
_entity.pdbx_description
1 polymer ?
#
loop_
_entity_poly.entity_id
_entity_poly.type
_entity_poly.pdbx_seq_one_letter_code
_entity_poly.pdbx_strand_id
1 'polypeptide(L)'
;MLYIFYLSIYTNLQCNGPEYIYIYRCWNLFSSMVKFTRTLFGPQYNGKYLHRLIREKLGETKLHQTLTNVVIPAFDIKRLQPTIFSSFQLKKRPDLNASLSDICISTSAAPTYLPAHSFETKTHHGVSKFDLIDGGVAANNPALVAMAEVTNQICHEGPCDSLNVEPMQYDKFLVISLGTGSQKQETKYSALEAAQWGILSWVTTANG
;
A
#
# COMPACT_ATOMS: atom_id res chain seq x y z
N MET A 1 13.70 -14.64 -11.46
CA MET A 1 12.41 -14.99 -10.81
C MET A 1 12.00 -13.80 -9.95
N LEU A 2 10.95 -13.09 -10.34
CA LEU A 2 10.52 -11.85 -9.69
C LEU A 2 9.52 -12.21 -8.58
N TYR A 3 9.88 -11.94 -7.32
CA TYR A 3 8.95 -12.06 -6.20
C TYR A 3 8.29 -10.71 -5.96
N ILE A 4 7.04 -10.55 -6.40
CA ILE A 4 6.24 -9.37 -6.09
C ILE A 4 5.57 -9.64 -4.74
N PHE A 5 6.17 -9.15 -3.66
CA PHE A 5 5.52 -9.13 -2.36
C PHE A 5 4.54 -7.96 -2.32
N TYR A 6 3.27 -8.24 -2.60
CA TYR A 6 2.17 -7.36 -2.25
C TYR A 6 1.66 -7.74 -0.86
N LEU A 7 1.82 -6.84 0.11
CA LEU A 7 1.19 -6.94 1.42
C LEU A 7 0.10 -5.88 1.48
N SER A 8 -1.11 -6.18 1.00
CA SER A 8 -2.28 -5.44 1.48
C SER A 8 -2.56 -5.90 2.90
N ILE A 9 -2.43 -5.02 3.88
CA ILE A 9 -2.77 -5.33 5.28
C ILE A 9 -4.29 -5.44 5.50
N TYR A 10 -5.11 -5.38 4.45
CA TYR A 10 -6.55 -5.58 4.57
C TYR A 10 -6.93 -7.02 4.26
N THR A 11 -6.94 -7.83 5.30
CA THR A 11 -8.05 -8.75 5.63
C THR A 11 -7.88 -9.28 7.06
N ASN A 12 -8.88 -9.00 7.91
CA ASN A 12 -9.16 -9.67 9.20
C ASN A 12 -8.10 -9.61 10.31
N LEU A 13 -8.00 -8.46 10.99
CA LEU A 13 -7.79 -8.45 12.45
C LEU A 13 -9.11 -8.88 13.14
N GLN A 14 -9.55 -10.10 12.88
CA GLN A 14 -10.52 -10.80 13.71
C GLN A 14 -9.69 -11.68 14.65
N CYS A 15 -9.28 -11.10 15.79
CA CYS A 15 -8.68 -11.87 16.87
C CYS A 15 -9.72 -12.85 17.40
N ASN A 16 -9.76 -14.07 16.86
CA ASN A 16 -10.48 -15.19 17.45
C ASN A 16 -9.65 -15.73 18.64
N GLY A 17 -9.94 -15.22 19.84
CA GLY A 17 -9.62 -15.88 21.11
C GLY A 17 -10.89 -16.54 21.67
N PRO A 18 -10.78 -17.66 22.42
CA PRO A 18 -11.90 -18.53 22.72
C PRO A 18 -12.87 -17.96 23.77
N GLU A 19 -14.10 -18.46 23.66
CA GLU A 19 -15.30 -18.25 24.46
C GLU A 19 -15.12 -17.93 25.95
N TYR A 20 -15.74 -16.82 26.39
CA TYR A 20 -16.46 -16.74 27.67
C TYR A 20 -17.68 -15.81 27.54
N ILE A 21 -18.84 -16.44 27.34
CA ILE A 21 -20.15 -16.24 27.99
C ILE A 21 -20.60 -14.78 28.31
N TYR A 22 -21.66 -14.39 27.61
CA TYR A 22 -22.82 -13.56 28.02
C TYR A 22 -22.59 -12.43 29.03
N ILE A 23 -22.38 -11.22 28.53
CA ILE A 23 -22.98 -9.93 28.93
C ILE A 23 -22.80 -9.02 27.70
N TYR A 24 -23.57 -7.93 27.54
CA TYR A 24 -23.45 -6.89 26.49
C TYR A 24 -24.41 -6.93 25.28
N ARG A 25 -25.71 -7.07 25.54
CA ARG A 25 -26.73 -6.65 24.57
C ARG A 25 -26.95 -5.13 24.49
N CYS A 26 -26.33 -4.34 25.39
CA CYS A 26 -26.41 -2.87 25.43
C CYS A 26 -25.10 -2.13 25.07
N TRP A 27 -24.00 -2.81 24.70
CA TRP A 27 -22.71 -2.14 24.41
C TRP A 27 -22.50 -1.82 22.91
N ASN A 28 -23.31 -2.39 22.02
CA ASN A 28 -23.17 -2.23 20.56
C ASN A 28 -23.40 -0.78 20.07
N LEU A 29 -24.28 -0.02 20.73
CA LEU A 29 -24.52 1.39 20.37
C LEU A 29 -23.34 2.28 20.75
N PHE A 30 -22.77 2.08 21.94
CA PHE A 30 -21.59 2.82 22.39
C PHE A 30 -20.33 2.45 21.60
N SER A 31 -20.12 1.18 21.25
CA SER A 31 -18.97 0.79 20.43
C SER A 31 -19.05 1.35 19.00
N SER A 32 -20.25 1.44 18.42
CA SER A 32 -20.46 2.03 17.10
C SER A 32 -20.30 3.55 17.15
N MET A 33 -20.81 4.23 18.19
CA MET A 33 -20.55 5.65 18.41
C MET A 33 -19.06 5.95 18.62
N VAL A 34 -18.32 5.12 19.38
CA VAL A 34 -16.89 5.32 19.62
C VAL A 34 -16.06 5.06 18.36
N LYS A 35 -16.42 4.07 17.54
CA LYS A 35 -15.80 3.85 16.22
C LYS A 35 -16.09 5.02 15.28
N PHE A 36 -17.33 5.49 15.27
CA PHE A 36 -17.79 6.62 14.46
C PHE A 36 -17.11 7.94 14.84
N THR A 37 -16.99 8.25 16.14
CA THR A 37 -16.28 9.46 16.60
C THR A 37 -14.78 9.35 16.32
N ARG A 38 -14.17 8.18 16.46
CA ARG A 38 -12.73 8.02 16.20
C ARG A 38 -12.37 8.26 14.73
N THR A 39 -13.20 7.78 13.79
CA THR A 39 -13.01 8.03 12.34
C THR A 39 -13.17 9.51 11.97
N LEU A 40 -13.98 10.28 12.71
CA LEU A 40 -14.18 11.71 12.47
C LEU A 40 -13.01 12.59 12.96
N PHE A 41 -12.29 12.17 14.01
CA PHE A 41 -11.27 12.98 14.66
C PHE A 41 -9.83 12.47 14.46
N GLY A 42 -9.62 11.43 13.67
CA GLY A 42 -8.29 10.92 13.34
C GLY A 42 -8.30 9.51 12.73
N PRO A 43 -7.11 8.93 12.46
CA PRO A 43 -7.03 7.55 12.00
C PRO A 43 -7.50 6.59 13.09
N GLN A 44 -8.10 5.47 12.68
CA GLN A 44 -8.57 4.44 13.59
C GLN A 44 -7.41 3.89 14.45
N TYR A 45 -6.18 3.82 13.95
CA TYR A 45 -5.02 3.35 14.68
C TYR A 45 -3.93 4.41 14.68
N ASN A 46 -3.13 4.48 15.75
CA ASN A 46 -2.05 5.48 15.87
C ASN A 46 -0.74 5.08 15.17
N GLY A 47 -0.67 3.90 14.56
CA GLY A 47 0.52 3.38 13.86
C GLY A 47 1.72 2.97 14.74
N LYS A 48 1.80 3.39 16.01
CA LYS A 48 3.02 3.24 16.85
C LYS A 48 3.50 1.79 16.97
N TYR A 49 2.58 0.85 17.19
CA TYR A 49 2.92 -0.57 17.32
C TYR A 49 3.43 -1.14 15.98
N LEU A 50 2.74 -0.86 14.89
CA LEU A 50 3.11 -1.31 13.54
C LEU A 50 4.49 -0.75 13.14
N HIS A 51 4.72 0.55 13.37
CA HIS A 51 6.00 1.19 13.03
C HIS A 51 7.16 0.57 13.83
N ARG A 52 6.94 0.27 15.12
CA ARG A 52 7.93 -0.41 15.96
C ARG A 52 8.25 -1.79 15.42
N LEU A 53 7.24 -2.59 15.09
CA LEU A 53 7.42 -3.95 14.56
C LEU A 53 8.15 -3.93 13.22
N ILE A 54 7.76 -3.05 12.30
CA ILE A 54 8.42 -2.90 10.99
C ILE A 54 9.89 -2.53 11.17
N ARG A 55 10.20 -1.54 12.04
CA ARG A 55 11.58 -1.12 12.32
C ARG A 55 12.40 -2.23 12.99
N GLU A 56 11.80 -2.98 13.92
CA GLU A 56 12.46 -4.12 14.56
C GLU A 56 12.82 -5.21 13.54
N LYS A 57 11.95 -5.48 12.56
CA LYS A 57 12.18 -6.54 11.57
C LYS A 57 13.09 -6.15 10.42
N LEU A 58 13.03 -4.89 9.97
CA LEU A 58 13.77 -4.42 8.80
C LEU A 58 15.07 -3.69 9.16
N GLY A 59 15.19 -3.22 10.40
CA GLY A 59 16.35 -2.47 10.88
C GLY A 59 16.64 -1.26 9.99
N GLU A 60 17.93 -1.06 9.70
CA GLU A 60 18.44 0.04 8.87
C GLU A 60 18.55 -0.34 7.37
N THR A 61 17.93 -1.45 6.97
CA THR A 61 18.02 -1.95 5.60
C THR A 61 17.37 -0.96 4.64
N LYS A 62 18.09 -0.56 3.60
CA LYS A 62 17.61 0.33 2.54
C LYS A 62 17.19 -0.42 1.29
N LEU A 63 16.45 0.27 0.41
CA LEU A 63 15.93 -0.29 -0.83
C LEU A 63 17.01 -0.97 -1.69
N HIS A 64 18.18 -0.34 -1.84
CA HIS A 64 19.29 -0.91 -2.62
C HIS A 64 19.90 -2.19 -2.05
N GLN A 65 19.61 -2.53 -0.78
CA GLN A 65 20.14 -3.72 -0.10
C GLN A 65 19.20 -4.92 -0.23
N THR A 66 18.10 -4.79 -0.99
CA THR A 66 17.18 -5.88 -1.28
C THR A 66 17.87 -6.99 -2.09
N LEU A 67 17.58 -8.26 -1.75
CA LEU A 67 18.18 -9.43 -2.40
C LEU A 67 17.68 -9.64 -3.84
N THR A 68 16.50 -9.10 -4.14
CA THR A 68 15.87 -9.13 -5.46
C THR A 68 15.31 -7.76 -5.78
N ASN A 69 15.05 -7.50 -7.05
CA ASN A 69 14.35 -6.27 -7.44
C ASN A 69 12.95 -6.25 -6.82
N VAL A 70 12.59 -5.13 -6.19
CA VAL A 70 11.27 -4.90 -5.60
C VAL A 70 10.63 -3.68 -6.21
N VAL A 71 9.29 -3.65 -6.20
CA VAL A 71 8.46 -2.53 -6.66
C VAL A 71 7.35 -2.35 -5.62
N ILE A 72 7.41 -1.25 -4.87
CA ILE A 72 6.50 -0.99 -3.74
C ILE A 72 5.81 0.37 -3.98
N PRO A 73 4.50 0.38 -4.29
CA PRO A 73 3.77 1.62 -4.50
C PRO A 73 3.45 2.33 -3.17
N ALA A 74 3.42 3.65 -3.22
CA ALA A 74 2.85 4.53 -2.21
C ALA A 74 2.22 5.74 -2.93
N PHE A 75 1.43 6.55 -2.23
CA PHE A 75 0.87 7.78 -2.80
C PHE A 75 1.37 9.00 -2.04
N ASP A 76 1.98 9.96 -2.73
CA ASP A 76 2.47 11.21 -2.13
C ASP A 76 1.34 12.25 -2.09
N ILE A 77 0.94 12.62 -0.88
CA ILE A 77 -0.19 13.53 -0.65
C ILE A 77 0.17 15.00 -0.86
N LYS A 78 1.47 15.36 -0.83
CA LYS A 78 1.90 16.73 -1.15
C LYS A 78 2.01 16.94 -2.64
N ARG A 79 2.54 15.95 -3.35
CA ARG A 79 2.70 15.99 -4.81
C ARG A 79 1.45 15.51 -5.57
N LEU A 80 0.49 14.90 -4.86
CA LEU A 80 -0.72 14.31 -5.42
C LEU A 80 -0.44 13.31 -6.54
N GLN A 81 0.58 12.47 -6.35
CA GLN A 81 1.02 11.50 -7.36
C GLN A 81 1.47 10.17 -6.73
N PRO A 82 1.40 9.06 -7.47
CA PRO A 82 2.06 7.81 -7.09
C PRO A 82 3.58 8.00 -6.90
N THR A 83 4.12 7.38 -5.86
CA THR A 83 5.56 7.19 -5.67
C THR A 83 5.84 5.70 -5.69
N ILE A 84 6.61 5.24 -6.68
CA ILE A 84 6.96 3.83 -6.84
C ILE A 84 8.38 3.62 -6.32
N PHE A 85 8.53 2.99 -5.16
CA PHE A 85 9.83 2.58 -4.64
C PHE A 85 10.29 1.34 -5.36
N SER A 86 11.16 1.54 -6.34
CA SER A 86 11.61 0.51 -7.27
C SER A 86 13.12 0.40 -7.26
N SER A 87 13.66 -0.80 -7.03
CA SER A 87 15.10 -1.06 -7.14
C SER A 87 15.62 -0.76 -8.56
N PHE A 88 14.76 -0.90 -9.58
CA PHE A 88 15.09 -0.61 -10.98
C PHE A 88 15.38 0.86 -11.25
N GLN A 89 14.78 1.76 -10.46
CA GLN A 89 14.91 3.20 -10.69
C GLN A 89 16.09 3.84 -9.96
N LEU A 90 16.75 3.13 -9.05
CA LEU A 90 17.75 3.71 -8.14
C LEU A 90 18.94 4.39 -8.86
N LYS A 91 19.30 3.92 -10.06
CA LYS A 91 20.34 4.58 -10.88
C LYS A 91 19.90 5.97 -11.36
N LYS A 92 18.63 6.14 -11.72
CA LYS A 92 18.05 7.40 -12.24
C LYS A 92 17.50 8.30 -11.13
N ARG A 93 17.01 7.69 -10.07
CA ARG A 93 16.31 8.30 -8.93
C ARG A 93 16.94 7.80 -7.61
N PRO A 94 18.18 8.25 -7.29
CA PRO A 94 18.86 7.85 -6.06
C PRO A 94 18.13 8.31 -4.80
N ASP A 95 17.25 9.31 -4.91
CA ASP A 95 16.39 9.80 -3.84
C ASP A 95 15.35 8.77 -3.38
N LEU A 96 15.02 7.77 -4.20
CA LEU A 96 14.14 6.66 -3.81
C LEU A 96 14.81 5.63 -2.90
N ASN A 97 16.12 5.76 -2.65
CA ASN A 97 16.88 4.82 -1.80
C ASN A 97 16.63 5.04 -0.28
N ALA A 98 15.36 4.96 0.12
CA ALA A 98 14.92 5.11 1.49
C ALA A 98 15.12 3.83 2.32
N SER A 99 14.96 3.94 3.65
CA SER A 99 14.87 2.75 4.50
C SER A 99 13.64 1.93 4.13
N LEU A 100 13.79 0.60 4.07
CA LEU A 100 12.66 -0.31 3.85
C LEU A 100 11.61 -0.14 4.95
N SER A 101 11.99 0.23 6.17
CA SER A 101 11.01 0.50 7.23
C SER A 101 10.10 1.67 6.89
N ASP A 102 10.65 2.75 6.33
CA ASP A 102 9.85 3.92 5.95
C ASP A 102 8.96 3.59 4.75
N ILE A 103 9.48 2.87 3.76
CA ILE A 103 8.71 2.42 2.59
C ILE A 103 7.53 1.52 3.02
N CYS A 104 7.78 0.53 3.90
CA CYS A 104 6.74 -0.39 4.39
C CYS A 104 5.69 0.30 5.26
N ILE A 105 6.09 1.28 6.08
CA ILE A 105 5.14 2.10 6.84
C ILE A 105 4.27 2.91 5.87
N SER A 106 4.87 3.60 4.90
CA SER A 106 4.15 4.41 3.93
C SER A 106 3.16 3.61 3.09
N THR A 107 3.58 2.49 2.50
CA THR A 107 2.70 1.67 1.65
C THR A 107 1.53 1.06 2.41
N SER A 108 1.61 0.94 3.74
CA SER A 108 0.55 0.40 4.59
C SER A 108 -0.36 1.47 5.20
N ALA A 109 -0.07 2.76 5.02
CA ALA A 109 -0.70 3.86 5.74
C ALA A 109 -2.08 4.23 5.15
N ALA A 110 -3.06 3.33 5.27
CA ALA A 110 -4.35 3.51 4.60
C ALA A 110 -5.16 4.66 5.19
N PRO A 111 -5.78 5.50 4.35
CA PRO A 111 -6.68 6.56 4.80
C PRO A 111 -7.74 6.03 5.76
N THR A 112 -8.08 6.82 6.78
CA THR A 112 -9.00 6.49 7.88
C THR A 112 -8.52 5.42 8.87
N TYR A 113 -7.54 4.58 8.51
CA TYR A 113 -7.04 3.51 9.36
C TYR A 113 -5.71 3.85 10.04
N LEU A 114 -4.73 4.35 9.30
CA LEU A 114 -3.38 4.63 9.79
C LEU A 114 -2.96 6.06 9.44
N PRO A 115 -2.09 6.69 10.26
CA PRO A 115 -1.59 8.02 9.95
C PRO A 115 -0.68 7.99 8.73
N ALA A 116 -0.68 9.07 7.94
CA ALA A 116 0.30 9.30 6.89
C ALA A 116 1.72 9.30 7.47
N HIS A 117 2.70 8.90 6.65
CA HIS A 117 4.10 8.79 7.06
C HIS A 117 4.98 9.79 6.30
N SER A 118 5.85 10.47 7.04
CA SER A 118 6.74 11.50 6.49
C SER A 118 8.19 11.17 6.81
N PHE A 119 9.05 11.22 5.80
CA PHE A 119 10.48 11.02 5.95
C PHE A 119 11.26 11.75 4.85
N GLU A 120 12.58 11.76 4.98
CA GLU A 120 13.48 12.42 4.03
C GLU A 120 14.61 11.48 3.62
N THR A 121 15.01 11.57 2.36
CA THR A 121 16.23 10.96 1.85
C THR A 121 17.24 12.04 1.48
N LYS A 122 18.52 11.71 1.60
CA LYS A 122 19.62 12.61 1.26
C LYS A 122 20.46 12.00 0.15
N THR A 123 20.72 12.80 -0.87
CA THR A 123 21.56 12.44 -2.01
C THR A 123 22.57 13.56 -2.28
N HIS A 124 23.49 13.35 -3.22
CA HIS A 124 24.39 14.40 -3.69
C HIS A 124 23.65 15.61 -4.31
N HIS A 125 22.42 15.40 -4.78
CA HIS A 125 21.58 16.45 -5.38
C HIS A 125 20.72 17.20 -4.34
N GLY A 126 20.78 16.81 -3.06
CA GLY A 126 20.05 17.44 -1.98
C GLY A 126 19.11 16.50 -1.23
N VAL A 127 18.19 17.10 -0.48
CA VAL A 127 17.21 16.42 0.36
C VAL A 127 15.89 16.28 -0.38
N SER A 128 15.34 15.06 -0.42
CA SER A 128 14.00 14.79 -0.94
C SER A 128 13.09 14.41 0.21
N LYS A 129 11.98 15.14 0.35
CA LYS A 129 10.94 14.86 1.35
C LYS A 129 9.80 14.08 0.72
N PHE A 130 9.30 13.11 1.48
CA PHE A 130 8.19 12.24 1.13
C PHE A 130 7.13 12.35 2.21
N ASP A 131 5.89 12.62 1.80
CA ASP A 131 4.71 12.65 2.68
C ASP A 131 3.68 11.70 2.08
N LEU A 132 3.64 10.46 2.59
CA LEU A 132 3.07 9.32 1.88
C LEU A 132 1.93 8.64 2.64
N ILE A 133 1.01 8.06 1.87
CA ILE A 133 -0.06 7.15 2.30
C ILE A 133 0.00 5.84 1.51
N ASP A 134 -0.93 4.94 1.83
CA ASP A 134 -1.03 3.57 1.32
C ASP A 134 -0.91 3.41 -0.19
N GLY A 135 -0.20 2.35 -0.59
CA GLY A 135 0.04 1.99 -1.97
C GLY A 135 -1.23 1.62 -2.73
N GLY A 136 -2.27 1.14 -2.06
CA GLY A 136 -3.58 0.82 -2.63
C GLY A 136 -4.32 2.03 -3.19
N VAL A 137 -4.01 3.25 -2.72
CA VAL A 137 -4.51 4.50 -3.32
C VAL A 137 -3.87 4.76 -4.68
N ALA A 138 -2.60 4.38 -4.86
CA ALA A 138 -1.88 4.51 -6.12
C ALA A 138 -2.16 3.33 -7.07
N ALA A 139 -2.06 2.11 -6.55
CA ALA A 139 -2.22 0.86 -7.27
C ALA A 139 -2.61 -0.27 -6.31
N ASN A 140 -3.91 -0.60 -6.28
CA ASN A 140 -4.41 -1.72 -5.47
C ASN A 140 -3.97 -3.10 -6.02
N ASN A 141 -3.55 -3.19 -7.28
CA ASN A 141 -2.87 -4.36 -7.84
C ASN A 141 -1.55 -3.93 -8.49
N PRO A 142 -0.40 -4.10 -7.82
CA PRO A 142 0.88 -3.65 -8.33
C PRO A 142 1.46 -4.54 -9.43
N ALA A 143 0.79 -5.64 -9.83
CA ALA A 143 1.34 -6.54 -10.86
C ALA A 143 1.64 -5.81 -12.16
N LEU A 144 0.72 -4.96 -12.63
CA LEU A 144 0.92 -4.16 -13.84
C LEU A 144 2.03 -3.12 -13.65
N VAL A 145 2.12 -2.50 -12.47
CA VAL A 145 3.19 -1.54 -12.14
C VAL A 145 4.55 -2.23 -12.18
N ALA A 146 4.65 -3.44 -11.61
CA ALA A 146 5.88 -4.22 -11.61
C ALA A 146 6.29 -4.65 -13.02
N MET A 147 5.34 -5.10 -13.85
CA MET A 147 5.62 -5.42 -15.26
C MET A 147 6.10 -4.19 -16.04
N ALA A 148 5.51 -3.02 -15.80
CA ALA A 148 5.94 -1.77 -16.43
C ALA A 148 7.38 -1.39 -16.03
N GLU A 149 7.73 -1.54 -14.74
CA GLU A 149 9.10 -1.30 -14.25
C GLU A 149 10.14 -2.22 -14.91
N VAL A 150 9.83 -3.52 -15.03
CA VAL A 150 10.70 -4.49 -15.69
C VAL A 150 10.84 -4.17 -17.18
N THR A 151 9.73 -3.86 -17.85
CA THR A 151 9.74 -3.49 -19.27
C THR A 151 10.60 -2.25 -19.50
N ASN A 152 10.43 -1.22 -18.65
CA ASN A 152 11.22 0.01 -18.72
C ASN A 152 12.72 -0.27 -18.51
N GLN A 153 13.09 -1.17 -17.60
CA GLN A 153 14.49 -1.55 -17.41
C GLN A 153 15.06 -2.24 -18.66
N ILE A 154 14.35 -3.23 -19.22
CA ILE A 154 14.81 -3.99 -20.40
C ILE A 154 15.04 -3.03 -21.58
N CYS A 155 14.11 -2.11 -21.84
CA CYS A 155 14.23 -1.14 -22.92
C CYS A 155 15.38 -0.12 -22.74
N HIS A 156 15.85 0.11 -21.50
CA HIS A 156 16.88 1.11 -21.21
C HIS A 156 18.28 0.53 -20.95
N GLU A 157 18.40 -0.74 -20.55
CA GLU A 157 19.69 -1.37 -20.20
C GLU A 157 20.23 -2.33 -21.27
N GLY A 158 19.46 -2.65 -22.32
CA GLY A 158 19.91 -3.44 -23.46
C GLY A 158 19.90 -2.66 -24.78
N PRO A 159 20.65 -3.09 -25.82
CA PRO A 159 20.31 -2.70 -27.17
C PRO A 159 18.93 -3.30 -27.46
N CYS A 160 17.99 -2.48 -27.95
CA CYS A 160 16.67 -2.95 -28.39
C CYS A 160 16.72 -4.12 -29.40
N ASP A 161 17.92 -4.45 -29.90
CA ASP A 161 18.20 -5.48 -30.91
C ASP A 161 18.63 -6.86 -30.36
N SER A 162 19.10 -7.02 -29.11
CA SER A 162 19.59 -8.33 -28.62
C SER A 162 18.54 -9.17 -27.92
N LEU A 163 17.47 -8.53 -27.48
CA LEU A 163 16.23 -9.16 -27.08
C LEU A 163 15.18 -8.54 -28.00
N ASN A 164 14.75 -9.24 -29.05
CA ASN A 164 13.56 -8.85 -29.84
C ASN A 164 12.37 -8.73 -28.89
N VAL A 165 12.23 -7.61 -28.20
CA VAL A 165 11.21 -7.31 -27.20
C VAL A 165 10.54 -6.07 -27.74
N GLU A 166 9.55 -6.31 -28.58
CA GLU A 166 8.56 -5.30 -28.93
C GLU A 166 7.91 -4.79 -27.62
N PRO A 167 7.54 -3.50 -27.51
CA PRO A 167 6.73 -3.02 -26.41
C PRO A 167 5.51 -3.94 -26.22
N MET A 168 5.27 -4.40 -24.99
CA MET A 168 4.15 -5.30 -24.64
C MET A 168 4.28 -6.78 -25.08
N GLN A 169 5.49 -7.30 -25.35
CA GLN A 169 5.67 -8.76 -25.46
C GLN A 169 5.57 -9.45 -24.09
N TYR A 170 4.34 -9.82 -23.72
CA TYR A 170 4.03 -10.53 -22.47
C TYR A 170 4.44 -12.01 -22.48
N ASP A 171 4.83 -12.55 -23.64
CA ASP A 171 5.26 -13.95 -23.84
C ASP A 171 6.50 -14.35 -23.03
N LYS A 172 7.32 -13.37 -22.63
CA LYS A 172 8.52 -13.56 -21.82
C LYS A 172 8.29 -13.37 -20.31
N PHE A 173 7.09 -12.96 -19.90
CA PHE A 173 6.77 -12.73 -18.49
C PHE A 173 6.10 -13.95 -17.87
N LEU A 174 6.74 -14.49 -16.84
CA LEU A 174 6.05 -15.35 -15.88
C LEU A 174 5.63 -14.51 -14.68
N VAL A 175 4.33 -14.30 -14.51
CA VAL A 175 3.76 -13.46 -13.45
C VAL A 175 2.93 -14.31 -12.50
N ILE A 176 3.22 -14.16 -11.20
CA ILE A 176 2.37 -14.67 -10.13
C ILE A 176 1.81 -13.45 -9.39
N SER A 177 0.50 -13.26 -9.45
CA SER A 177 -0.21 -12.19 -8.74
C SER A 177 -1.08 -12.82 -7.65
N LEU A 178 -0.84 -12.44 -6.40
CA LEU A 178 -1.55 -12.95 -5.24
C LEU A 178 -2.42 -11.85 -4.64
N GLY A 179 -3.74 -12.07 -4.61
CA GLY A 179 -4.69 -11.17 -3.97
C GLY A 179 -5.04 -11.61 -2.55
N THR A 180 -5.58 -10.71 -1.74
CA THR A 180 -6.06 -10.97 -0.37
C THR A 180 -7.53 -11.39 -0.30
N GLY A 181 -8.09 -11.79 -1.45
CA GLY A 181 -9.51 -12.10 -1.60
C GLY A 181 -10.37 -10.85 -1.86
N SER A 182 -11.62 -11.09 -2.25
CA SER A 182 -12.63 -10.06 -2.48
C SER A 182 -13.93 -10.48 -1.82
N GLN A 183 -14.69 -9.53 -1.27
CA GLN A 183 -16.02 -9.83 -0.74
C GLN A 183 -16.90 -10.42 -1.85
N LYS A 184 -17.71 -11.45 -1.53
CA LYS A 184 -18.71 -11.98 -2.48
C LYS A 184 -19.63 -10.84 -2.91
N GLN A 185 -19.84 -10.72 -4.21
CA GLN A 185 -20.80 -9.79 -4.80
C GLN A 185 -22.24 -10.25 -4.49
N GLU A 186 -22.66 -10.10 -3.25
CA GLU A 186 -24.07 -9.94 -2.97
C GLU A 186 -24.44 -8.52 -3.43
N THR A 187 -25.63 -8.32 -4.00
CA THR A 187 -26.13 -7.00 -4.43
C THR A 187 -26.34 -6.11 -3.20
N LYS A 188 -25.23 -5.62 -2.63
CA LYS A 188 -25.15 -4.96 -1.32
C LYS A 188 -25.59 -3.50 -1.37
N TYR A 189 -25.51 -2.88 -2.56
CA TYR A 189 -25.81 -1.47 -2.77
C TYR A 189 -26.50 -1.24 -4.11
N SER A 190 -27.45 -0.30 -4.14
CA SER A 190 -28.08 0.21 -5.35
C SER A 190 -27.71 1.67 -5.62
N ALA A 191 -27.78 2.10 -6.88
CA ALA A 191 -27.55 3.50 -7.24
C ALA A 191 -28.56 4.46 -6.58
N LEU A 192 -29.80 3.99 -6.34
CA LEU A 192 -30.83 4.76 -5.64
C LEU A 192 -30.45 5.02 -4.18
N GLU A 193 -29.89 4.04 -3.48
CA GLU A 193 -29.39 4.21 -2.11
C GLU A 193 -28.15 5.11 -2.09
N ALA A 194 -27.21 4.91 -3.02
CA ALA A 194 -25.99 5.71 -3.11
C ALA A 194 -26.25 7.18 -3.47
N ALA A 195 -27.33 7.50 -4.18
CA ALA A 195 -27.74 8.87 -4.47
C ALA A 195 -28.09 9.67 -3.21
N GLN A 196 -28.42 9.00 -2.10
CA GLN A 196 -28.70 9.63 -0.81
C GLN A 196 -27.48 9.64 0.13
N TRP A 197 -26.32 9.15 -0.31
CA TRP A 197 -25.12 9.10 0.53
C TRP A 197 -24.51 10.47 0.74
N GLY A 198 -24.33 10.84 2.02
CA GLY A 198 -23.43 11.93 2.42
C GLY A 198 -21.97 11.47 2.45
N ILE A 199 -21.04 12.40 2.74
CA ILE A 199 -19.59 12.15 2.79
C ILE A 199 -19.24 10.94 3.67
N LEU A 200 -19.86 10.84 4.85
CA LEU A 200 -19.61 9.74 5.79
C LEU A 200 -20.14 8.41 5.29
N SER A 201 -21.28 8.42 4.59
CA SER A 201 -21.79 7.21 3.97
C SER A 201 -20.82 6.72 2.91
N TRP A 202 -20.30 7.59 2.03
CA TRP A 202 -19.28 7.22 1.04
C TRP A 202 -18.01 6.62 1.67
N VAL A 203 -17.57 7.12 2.84
CA VAL A 203 -16.36 6.63 3.51
C VAL A 203 -16.60 5.34 4.30
N THR A 204 -17.78 5.16 4.93
CA THR A 204 -18.02 4.07 5.89
C THR A 204 -18.83 2.90 5.33
N THR A 205 -19.65 3.14 4.29
CA THR A 205 -20.34 2.06 3.55
C THR A 205 -19.42 1.37 2.55
N ALA A 206 -18.27 1.98 2.25
CA ALA A 206 -17.19 1.38 1.46
C ALA A 206 -16.40 0.28 2.21
N ASN A 207 -16.87 -0.19 3.38
CA ASN A 207 -16.36 -1.41 4.00
C ASN A 207 -16.73 -2.63 3.12
N GLY A 208 -15.87 -2.87 2.13
CA GLY A 208 -15.63 -4.14 1.45
C GLY A 208 -14.33 -4.76 1.93
#